data_AF-A0A943NDV4-F1
#
_entry.id   AF-A0A943NDV4-F1
#
_cell.length_a   1.000
_cell.length_b   1.000
_cell.length_c   1.000
_cell.angle_alpha   90.00
_cell.angle_beta   90.00
_cell.angle_gamma   90.00
#
_symmetry.space_group_name_H-M   'P 1'
#
loop_
_entity.id
_entity.type
_entity.pdbx_description
1 polymer ?
#
loop_
_entity_poly.entity_id
_entity_poly.type
_entity_poly.pdbx_seq_one_letter_code
_entity_poly.pdbx_strand_id
1 'polypeptide(L)' 'MPTDLDLYSIFCTVARCGSLSHAARELYVSQPAISQSMHR' A
#
# COMPACT_ATOMS: atom_id res chain seq x y z
N MET A 1 12.68 -11.19 3.65
CA MET A 1 12.47 -11.40 2.20
C MET A 1 12.07 -10.05 1.61
N PRO A 2 12.34 -9.74 0.34
CA PRO A 2 12.04 -8.42 -0.23
C PRO A 2 10.56 -7.99 -0.03
N THR A 3 9.65 -8.97 0.01
CA THR A 3 8.22 -8.80 0.25
C THR A 3 7.85 -8.14 1.59
N ASP A 4 8.65 -8.35 2.65
CA ASP A 4 8.33 -7.82 3.99
C ASP A 4 8.55 -6.30 4.06
N LEU A 5 9.60 -5.81 3.40
CA LEU A 5 9.92 -4.38 3.34
C LEU A 5 8.96 -3.63 2.41
N ASP A 6 8.52 -4.28 1.32
CA ASP A 6 7.52 -3.72 0.41
C ASP A 6 6.16 -3.54 1.12
N LEU A 7 5.71 -4.56 1.87
CA LEU A 7 4.47 -4.48 2.65
C LEU A 7 4.56 -3.40 3.72
N TYR A 8 5.70 -3.29 4.40
CA TYR A 8 5.92 -2.22 5.39
C TYR A 8 5.86 -0.83 4.74
N SER A 9 6.49 -0.64 3.59
CA SER A 9 6.41 0.63 2.84
C SER A 9 4.97 0.95 2.42
N ILE A 10 4.21 -0.04 1.93
CA ILE A 10 2.81 0.12 1.56
C ILE A 10 1.98 0.53 2.78
N PHE A 11 2.17 -0.15 3.92
CA PHE A 11 1.48 0.15 5.17
C PHE A 11 1.77 1.58 5.63
N CYS A 12 3.04 2.00 5.67
CA CYS A 12 3.43 3.36 6.06
C CYS A 12 2.82 4.42 5.13
N THR A 13 2.80 4.17 3.81
CA THR A 13 2.17 5.10 2.86
C THR A 13 0.67 5.16 3.08
N VAL A 14 -0.04 4.04 3.24
CA VAL A 14 -1.48 4.03 3.54
C VAL A 14 -1.79 4.79 4.83
N ALA A 15 -1.01 4.57 5.89
CA ALA A 15 -1.16 5.26 7.17
C ALA A 15 -0.95 6.78 7.03
N ARG A 16 0.02 7.22 6.21
CA ARG A 16 0.27 8.64 5.91
C ARG A 16 -0.85 9.26 5.08
N CYS A 17 -1.34 8.58 4.05
CA CYS A 17 -2.37 9.11 3.16
C CYS A 17 -3.77 9.12 3.79
N GLY A 18 -4.03 8.24 4.77
CA GLY A 18 -5.35 8.04 5.40
C GLY A 18 -6.43 7.47 4.45
N SER A 19 -6.04 7.06 3.25
CA SER A 19 -6.94 6.55 2.21
C SER A 19 -6.21 5.59 1.28
N LEU A 20 -6.79 4.40 1.07
CA LEU A 20 -6.27 3.38 0.16
C LEU A 20 -6.20 3.89 -1.29
N SER A 21 -7.22 4.64 -1.73
CA SER A 21 -7.26 5.19 -3.08
C SER A 21 -6.22 6.29 -3.30
N HIS A 22 -5.90 7.06 -2.26
CA HIS A 22 -4.84 8.07 -2.33
C HIS A 22 -3.46 7.41 -2.35
N ALA A 23 -3.22 6.45 -1.45
CA ALA A 23 -1.98 5.68 -1.40
C ALA A 23 -1.70 4.91 -2.70
N ALA A 24 -2.72 4.37 -3.36
CA ALA A 24 -2.57 3.70 -4.64
C ALA A 24 -2.05 4.63 -5.74
N ARG A 25 -2.53 5.89 -5.78
CA ARG A 25 -2.01 6.90 -6.72
C ARG A 25 -0.57 7.28 -6.39
N GLU A 26 -0.26 7.43 -5.11
CA GLU A 26 1.08 7.79 -4.63
C GLU A 26 2.12 6.70 -4.93
N LEU A 27 1.70 5.44 -4.87
CA LEU A 27 2.53 4.27 -5.18
C LEU A 27 2.46 3.84 -6.64
N TYR A 28 1.74 4.57 -7.51
CA TYR A 28 1.54 4.26 -8.93
C TYR A 28 1.02 2.83 -9.19
N VAL A 29 0.14 2.35 -8.31
CA VAL A 29 -0.50 1.02 -8.43
C VAL A 29 -2.03 1.15 -8.39
N SER A 30 -2.73 0.04 -8.63
CA SER A 30 -4.17 0.00 -8.51
C SER A 30 -4.61 -0.06 -7.04
N GLN A 31 -5.72 0.59 -6.71
CA GLN A 31 -6.31 0.50 -5.37
C GLN A 31 -6.63 -0.96 -4.96
N PRO A 32 -7.10 -1.85 -5.85
CA PRO A 32 -7.25 -3.27 -5.52
C PRO A 32 -5.95 -3.97 -5.14
N ALA A 33 -4.82 -3.62 -5.77
CA ALA A 33 -3.52 -4.20 -5.42
C ALA A 33 -3.11 -3.81 -3.99
N ILE A 34 -3.29 -2.55 -3.61
CA ILE A 34 -3.07 -2.10 -2.23
C ILE A 34 -4.02 -2.80 -1.25
N SER A 35 -5.31 -2.92 -1.60
CA SER A 35 -6.27 -3.62 -0.75
C SER A 35 -5.84 -5.07 -0.51
N GLN A 36 -5.42 -5.79 -1.55
CA GLN A 36 -4.92 -7.17 -1.40
C GLN A 36 -3.66 -7.23 -0.53
N SER A 37 -2.71 -6.31 -0.70
CA SER A 37 -1.49 -6.25 0.11
C SER A 37 -1.77 -5.99 1.60
N MET A 38 -2.85 -5.29 1.95
CA MET A 38 -3.24 -5.02 3.34
C MET A 38 -4.00 -6.18 4.01
N HIS A 39 -4.56 -7.10 3.23
CA HIS A 39 -5.31 -8.27 3.73
C HIS A 39 -4.47 -9.56 3.78
N ARG A 40 -3.26 -9.54 3.22
CA ARG A 40 -2.28 -10.63 3.32
C ARG A 40 -1.60 -10.60 4.68
#